data_AF-A0A6H1Z9B2-F1
#
_entry.id   AF-A0A6H1Z9B2-F1
#
_cell.length_a   1.000
_cell.length_b   1.000
_cell.length_c   1.000
_cell.angle_alpha   90.00
_cell.angle_beta   90.00
_cell.angle_gamma   90.00
#
_symmetry.space_group_name_H-M   'P 1'
#
loop_
_entity.id
_entity.type
_entity.pdbx_description
1 polymer ?
#
loop_
_entity_poly.entity_id
_entity_poly.type
_entity_poly.pdbx_seq_one_letter_code
_entity_poly.pdbx_strand_id
1 'polypeptide(L)' 'MKGKVFQFVVVIHPTDKEAEEGGSSKVIVPVTAVIANDQNSATLQAGRAIPEEYLSKLDRIEVAVRPF' A
#
# COMPACT_ATOMS: atom_id res chain seq x y z
N MET A 1 -7.17 9.34 -23.41
CA MET A 1 -6.17 10.06 -22.59
C MET A 1 -4.95 9.17 -22.41
N LYS A 2 -3.74 9.73 -22.41
CA LYS A 2 -2.53 8.98 -22.03
C LYS A 2 -2.42 9.02 -20.50
N GLY A 3 -2.35 7.86 -19.86
CA GLY A 3 -2.15 7.76 -18.42
C GLY A 3 -0.73 8.18 -18.01
N LYS A 4 -0.54 8.53 -16.74
CA LYS A 4 0.75 8.78 -16.11
C LYS A 4 1.20 7.52 -15.36
N VAL A 5 2.52 7.37 -15.21
CA VAL A 5 3.10 6.29 -14.40
C VAL A 5 3.13 6.75 -12.95
N PHE A 6 2.67 5.87 -12.07
CA PHE A 6 2.78 6.01 -10.63
C PHE A 6 3.50 4.79 -10.07
N GLN A 7 4.06 4.93 -8.89
CA GLN A 7 4.53 3.81 -8.09
C GLN A 7 3.75 3.79 -6.79
N PHE A 8 3.41 2.59 -6.33
CA PHE A 8 2.83 2.40 -5.02
C PHE A 8 3.54 1.30 -4.24
N VAL A 9 3.45 1.37 -2.92
CA VAL A 9 3.87 0.33 -1.98
C VAL A 9 2.79 0.20 -0.91
N VAL A 10 2.61 -1.01 -0.39
CA VAL A 10 1.68 -1.24 0.72
C VAL A 10 2.47 -1.77 1.91
N VAL A 11 2.27 -1.11 3.05
CA VAL A 11 2.94 -1.41 4.31
C VAL A 11 1.89 -1.77 5.35
N ILE A 12 2.17 -2.79 6.16
CA ILE A 12 1.40 -3.07 7.38
C ILE A 12 2.21 -2.63 8.60
N HIS A 13 1.57 -1.87 9.48
CA HIS A 13 2.14 -1.46 10.76
C HIS A 13 1.86 -2.49 11.86
N PRO A 14 2.78 -2.68 12.82
CA PRO A 14 2.52 -3.50 14.00
C PRO A 14 1.38 -2.89 14.85
N THR A 15 0.72 -3.71 15.65
CA THR A 15 -0.08 -3.21 16.79
C THR A 15 0.83 -2.67 17.88
N ASP A 16 0.29 -1.89 18.82
CA ASP A 16 1.04 -1.39 19.97
C ASP A 16 1.77 -2.51 20.72
N LYS A 17 1.09 -3.65 20.94
CA LYS A 17 1.70 -4.84 21.57
C LYS A 17 2.85 -5.43 20.76
N GLU A 18 2.64 -5.61 19.45
CA GLU A 18 3.70 -6.13 18.56
C GLU A 18 4.88 -5.15 18.49
N ALA A 19 4.64 -3.84 18.57
CA ALA A 19 5.68 -2.83 18.59
C ALA A 19 6.50 -2.86 19.90
N GLU A 20 5.84 -3.05 21.05
CA GLU A 20 6.49 -3.25 22.36
C GLU A 20 7.39 -4.50 22.38
N GLU A 21 7.01 -5.54 21.65
CA GLU A 21 7.79 -6.78 21.47
C GLU A 21 8.90 -6.64 20.40
N GLY A 22 9.11 -5.44 19.84
CA GLY A 22 10.14 -5.16 18.84
C GLY A 22 9.73 -5.40 17.39
N GLY A 23 8.43 -5.58 17.12
CA GLY A 23 7.87 -5.70 15.78
C GLY A 23 8.01 -4.40 14.98
N SER A 24 8.33 -4.53 13.70
CA SER A 24 8.46 -3.41 12.76
C SER A 24 7.40 -3.46 11.67
N SER A 25 7.20 -2.33 10.99
CA SER A 25 6.41 -2.28 9.76
C SER A 25 6.97 -3.25 8.71
N LYS A 26 6.08 -3.85 7.92
CA LYS A 26 6.43 -4.80 6.86
C LYS A 26 5.82 -4.36 5.53
N VAL A 27 6.60 -4.47 4.47
CA VAL A 27 6.10 -4.30 3.10
C VAL A 27 5.32 -5.56 2.71
N ILE A 28 4.04 -5.42 2.44
CA ILE A 28 3.16 -6.52 2.01
C ILE A 28 2.90 -6.50 0.51
N VAL A 29 3.05 -5.34 -0.13
CA VAL A 29 3.13 -5.23 -1.59
C VAL A 29 4.37 -4.40 -1.93
N PRO A 30 5.35 -4.96 -2.67
CA PRO A 30 6.57 -4.25 -3.03
C PRO A 30 6.27 -3.04 -3.92
N VAL A 31 7.27 -2.16 -4.08
CA VAL A 31 7.15 -1.01 -4.99
C VAL A 31 6.74 -1.48 -6.38
N THR A 32 5.52 -1.13 -6.78
CA THR A 32 4.88 -1.60 -8.01
C THR A 32 4.50 -0.40 -8.85
N ALA A 33 4.82 -0.45 -10.14
CA ALA A 33 4.47 0.60 -11.09
C ALA A 33 3.06 0.36 -11.67
N VAL A 34 2.28 1.42 -11.81
CA VAL A 34 0.95 1.39 -12.43
C VAL A 34 0.75 2.55 -13.38
N ILE A 35 -0.13 2.37 -14.35
CA ILE A 35 -0.59 3.46 -15.22
C ILE A 35 -1.98 3.88 -14.73
N ALA A 36 -2.13 5.18 -14.46
CA ALA A 36 -3.38 5.77 -13.99
C ALA A 36 -3.56 7.18 -14.55
N ASN A 37 -4.80 7.68 -14.57
CA ASN A 37 -5.07 9.05 -15.04
C ASN A 37 -4.64 10.09 -13.99
N ASP A 38 -4.78 9.74 -12.70
CA ASP A 38 -4.48 10.57 -11.55
C ASP A 38 -4.06 9.71 -10.35
N GLN A 39 -3.66 10.38 -9.26
CA GLN A 39 -3.21 9.73 -8.03
C GLN A 39 -4.33 8.93 -7.36
N ASN A 40 -5.58 9.42 -7.39
CA ASN A 40 -6.71 8.70 -6.80
C ASN A 40 -6.94 7.35 -7.49
N SER A 41 -6.87 7.32 -8.82
CA SER A 41 -6.97 6.11 -9.62
C SER A 41 -5.81 5.14 -9.34
N ALA A 42 -4.60 5.65 -9.11
CA ALA A 42 -3.46 4.84 -8.69
C ALA A 42 -3.66 4.27 -7.27
N THR A 43 -4.17 5.05 -6.32
CA THR A 43 -4.50 4.59 -4.96
C THR A 43 -5.57 3.50 -4.98
N LEU A 44 -6.59 3.61 -5.82
CA LEU A 44 -7.60 2.56 -5.99
C LEU A 44 -7.01 1.26 -6.53
N GLN A 45 -6.08 1.35 -7.49
CA GLN A 45 -5.35 0.17 -7.98
C GLN A 45 -4.47 -0.46 -6.89
N ALA A 46 -3.78 0.37 -6.11
CA ALA A 46 -2.96 -0.07 -4.99
C ALA A 46 -3.78 -0.80 -3.91
N GLY A 47 -4.96 -0.27 -3.56
CA GLY A 47 -5.88 -0.90 -2.61
C GLY A 47 -6.37 -2.28 -3.06
N ARG A 48 -6.52 -2.50 -4.37
CA ARG A 48 -6.88 -3.81 -4.94
C ARG A 48 -5.73 -4.82 -4.94
N ALA A 49 -4.49 -4.36 -4.78
CA ALA A 49 -3.32 -5.22 -4.72
C ALA A 49 -3.05 -5.75 -3.30
N ILE A 50 -3.81 -5.30 -2.29
CA ILE A 50 -3.69 -5.77 -0.90
C ILE A 50 -4.06 -7.26 -0.84
N PRO A 51 -3.18 -8.15 -0.35
CA PRO A 51 -3.51 -9.57 -0.23
C PRO A 51 -4.69 -9.83 0.72
N GLU A 52 -5.49 -10.86 0.42
CA GLU A 52 -6.74 -11.16 1.15
C GLU A 52 -6.52 -11.37 2.65
N GLU A 53 -5.38 -11.94 3.05
CA GLU A 53 -5.00 -12.18 4.45
C GLU A 53 -4.90 -10.89 5.30
N TYR A 54 -4.77 -9.73 4.66
CA TYR A 54 -4.69 -8.42 5.32
C TYR A 54 -5.98 -7.60 5.24
N LEU A 55 -7.04 -8.07 4.56
CA LEU A 55 -8.31 -7.35 4.44
C LEU A 55 -9.03 -7.16 5.79
N SER A 56 -8.71 -7.97 6.78
CA SER A 56 -9.22 -7.82 8.16
C SER A 56 -8.42 -6.83 9.01
N LYS A 57 -7.31 -6.31 8.48
CA LYS A 57 -6.33 -5.45 9.19
C LYS A 57 -6.13 -4.10 8.48
N LEU A 58 -7.13 -3.63 7.73
CA LEU A 58 -7.03 -2.44 6.88
C LEU A 58 -6.73 -1.15 7.67
N ASP A 59 -7.12 -1.10 8.96
CA ASP A 59 -6.80 -0.03 9.90
C ASP A 59 -5.29 0.14 10.14
N ARG A 60 -4.51 -0.92 9.89
CA ARG A 60 -3.05 -0.96 10.03
C ARG A 60 -2.31 -0.87 8.70
N ILE A 61 -3.03 -0.73 7.58
CA ILE A 61 -2.44 -0.67 6.25
C ILE A 61 -2.19 0.78 5.85
N GLU A 62 -0.96 1.06 5.44
CA GLU A 62 -0.59 2.28 4.75
C GLU A 62 -0.37 1.99 3.26
N VAL A 63 -1.07 2.75 2.41
CA VAL A 63 -0.86 2.75 0.96
C VAL A 63 -0.15 4.04 0.58
N ALA A 64 1.12 3.95 0.21
CA ALA A 64 1.89 5.09 -0.25
C ALA A 64 1.96 5.09 -1.77
N VAL A 65 1.53 6.19 -2.39
CA VAL A 65 1.52 6.37 -3.85
C VAL A 65 2.33 7.62 -4.18
N ARG A 66 3.21 7.51 -5.19
CA ARG A 66 3.95 8.63 -5.75
C ARG A 66 3.89 8.65 -7.27
N PRO A 67 3.97 9.82 -7.92
CA PRO A 67 4.29 9.88 -9.35
C PRO A 67 5.69 9.30 -9.60
N PHE A 68 5.88 8.72 -10.79
CA PHE A 68 7.19 8.22 -11.24
C PHE A 68 8.13 9.35 -11.63
#